data_AF-A0A9X4HMJ0-F1
#
_entry.id   AF-A0A9X4HMJ0-F1
#
_cell.length_a   1.000
_cell.length_b   1.000
_cell.length_c   1.000
_cell.angle_alpha   90.00
_cell.angle_beta   90.00
_cell.angle_gamma   90.00
#
_symmetry.space_group_name_H-M   'P 1'
#
loop_
_entity.id
_entity.type
_entity.pdbx_description
1 polymer ?
#
loop_
_entity_poly.entity_id
_entity_poly.type
_entity_poly.pdbx_seq_one_letter_code
_entity_poly.pdbx_strand_id
1 'polypeptide(L)'
;MTLSSVLMADREGRPDWYAVGSAMIVVDRLVHNFLVRTGILQQLGMVHPYGPRCYADGGCADVLRRVSAQIDARQFDGDFPPDFPRFVQHALWHYCAADGLNVCNGNNIDDRKSCDLSSCIVHSNCAKKALKLQ
;
A
#
# COMPACT_ATOMS: atom_id res chain seq x y z
N MET A 1 11.30 -0.19 5.51
CA MET A 1 11.18 -0.17 4.03
C MET A 1 12.54 -0.18 3.30
N THR A 2 13.64 -0.59 3.94
CA THR A 2 15.00 -0.32 3.44
C THR A 2 15.57 -1.34 2.44
N LEU A 3 15.15 -2.60 2.49
CA LEU A 3 15.74 -3.66 1.64
C LEU A 3 15.54 -3.41 0.14
N SER A 4 14.35 -2.98 -0.30
CA SER A 4 14.11 -2.68 -1.73
C SER A 4 15.04 -1.58 -2.24
N SER A 5 15.33 -0.57 -1.41
CA SER A 5 16.19 0.55 -1.79
C SER A 5 17.61 0.08 -2.02
N VAL A 6 18.09 -0.88 -1.22
CA VAL A 6 19.39 -1.53 -1.44
C VAL A 6 19.40 -2.32 -2.74
N LEU A 7 18.35 -3.10 -3.01
CA LEU A 7 18.24 -3.89 -4.23
C LEU A 7 18.15 -3.03 -5.50
N MET A 8 17.54 -1.85 -5.39
CA MET A 8 17.36 -0.90 -6.49
C MET A 8 18.49 0.13 -6.62
N ALA A 9 19.53 0.06 -5.78
CA ALA A 9 20.57 1.09 -5.71
C ALA A 9 21.48 1.16 -6.96
N ASP A 10 21.63 0.05 -7.67
CA ASP A 10 22.50 -0.06 -8.84
C ASP A 10 21.78 -0.80 -9.98
N ARG A 11 21.03 -0.03 -10.77
CA ARG A 11 20.22 -0.57 -11.87
C ARG A 11 21.07 -1.14 -12.99
N GLU A 12 22.16 -0.47 -13.35
CA GLU A 12 22.99 -0.85 -14.49
C GLU A 12 23.93 -2.02 -14.14
N GLY A 13 24.56 -1.98 -12.96
CA GLY A 13 25.47 -3.04 -12.52
C GLY A 13 24.76 -4.26 -11.95
N ARG A 14 23.49 -4.15 -11.54
CA ARG A 14 22.71 -5.26 -10.93
C ARG A 14 21.25 -5.29 -11.41
N PRO A 15 20.99 -5.48 -12.73
CA PRO A 15 19.64 -5.44 -13.29
C PRO A 15 18.68 -6.46 -12.66
N ASP A 16 19.17 -7.65 -12.28
CA ASP A 16 18.35 -8.67 -11.61
C ASP A 16 17.92 -8.24 -10.20
N TRP A 17 18.81 -7.56 -9.46
CA TRP A 17 18.49 -7.07 -8.13
C TRP A 17 17.49 -5.93 -8.22
N TYR A 18 17.68 -5.05 -9.20
CA TYR A 18 16.73 -3.98 -9.48
C TYR A 18 15.34 -4.55 -9.78
N ALA A 19 15.25 -5.57 -10.66
CA ALA A 19 13.98 -6.21 -11.00
C ALA A 19 13.29 -6.84 -9.77
N VAL A 20 14.04 -7.52 -8.91
CA VAL A 20 13.49 -8.07 -7.66
C VAL A 20 13.05 -6.95 -6.72
N GLY A 21 13.87 -5.92 -6.55
CA GLY A 21 13.59 -4.78 -5.68
C GLY A 21 12.36 -4.00 -6.13
N SER A 22 12.17 -3.83 -7.44
CA SER A 22 11.03 -3.11 -8.01
C SER A 22 9.73 -3.89 -7.94
N ALA A 23 9.81 -5.23 -8.01
CA ALA A 23 8.67 -6.13 -7.84
C ALA A 23 8.32 -6.43 -6.36
N MET A 24 9.19 -6.06 -5.42
CA MET A 24 9.04 -6.42 -4.01
C MET A 24 7.82 -5.74 -3.38
N ILE A 25 6.94 -6.53 -2.77
CA ILE A 25 5.79 -6.05 -2.00
C ILE A 25 5.96 -6.45 -0.54
N VAL A 26 5.80 -5.47 0.35
CA VAL A 26 5.74 -5.70 1.79
C VAL A 26 4.41 -5.17 2.29
N VAL A 27 3.58 -6.06 2.82
CA VAL A 27 2.32 -5.72 3.47
C VAL A 27 2.54 -5.74 4.97
N ASP A 28 2.62 -4.55 5.57
CA ASP A 28 2.56 -4.38 7.01
C ASP A 28 1.14 -4.04 7.46
N ARG A 29 0.96 -3.77 8.76
CA ARG A 29 -0.35 -3.39 9.31
C ARG A 29 -0.86 -2.09 8.74
N LEU A 30 0.00 -1.13 8.38
CA LEU A 30 -0.46 0.15 7.83
C LEU A 30 -1.08 -0.05 6.44
N VAL A 31 -0.38 -0.76 5.57
CA VAL A 31 -0.87 -1.10 4.22
C VAL A 31 -2.15 -1.92 4.30
N HIS A 32 -2.18 -2.97 5.14
CA HIS A 32 -3.38 -3.79 5.32
C HIS A 32 -4.57 -2.96 5.85
N ASN A 33 -4.36 -2.19 6.91
CA ASN A 33 -5.39 -1.38 7.52
C ASN A 33 -5.92 -0.30 6.58
N PHE A 34 -5.06 0.30 5.75
CA PHE A 34 -5.50 1.24 4.72
C PHE A 34 -6.50 0.58 3.77
N LEU A 35 -6.20 -0.61 3.27
CA LEU A 35 -7.09 -1.34 2.35
C LEU A 35 -8.40 -1.78 3.02
N VAL A 36 -8.39 -2.06 4.32
CA VAL A 36 -9.61 -2.33 5.10
C VAL A 36 -10.44 -1.06 5.30
N ARG A 37 -9.84 0.02 5.83
CA ARG A 37 -10.53 1.28 6.15
C ARG A 37 -11.17 1.91 4.92
N THR A 38 -10.47 1.89 3.79
CA THR A 38 -10.98 2.40 2.51
C THR A 38 -12.10 1.55 1.92
N GLY A 39 -12.25 0.30 2.36
CA GLY A 39 -13.25 -0.63 1.84
C GLY A 39 -12.82 -1.39 0.59
N ILE A 40 -11.60 -1.19 0.09
CA ILE A 40 -11.07 -1.83 -1.12
C ILE A 40 -11.15 -3.36 -1.01
N LEU A 41 -10.74 -3.95 0.13
CA LEU A 41 -10.83 -5.40 0.30
C LEU A 41 -12.27 -5.91 0.25
N GLN A 42 -13.24 -5.14 0.74
CA GLN A 42 -14.65 -5.52 0.67
C GLN A 42 -15.19 -5.44 -0.76
N GLN A 43 -14.90 -4.35 -1.47
CA GLN A 43 -15.34 -4.16 -2.86
C GLN A 43 -14.81 -5.23 -3.80
N LEU A 44 -13.60 -5.73 -3.53
CA LEU A 44 -12.97 -6.79 -4.33
C LEU A 44 -13.31 -8.22 -3.86
N GLY A 45 -14.11 -8.39 -2.79
CA GLY A 45 -14.41 -9.72 -2.22
C GLY A 45 -13.19 -10.41 -1.58
N MET A 46 -12.19 -9.64 -1.15
CA MET A 46 -10.87 -10.07 -0.68
C MET A 46 -10.70 -9.87 0.84
N VAL A 47 -11.79 -9.93 1.61
CA VAL A 47 -11.72 -9.66 3.05
C VAL A 47 -10.95 -10.77 3.77
N HIS A 48 -9.91 -10.38 4.50
CA HIS A 48 -9.10 -11.27 5.34
C HIS A 48 -8.51 -10.48 6.52
N PRO A 49 -8.16 -11.14 7.64
CA PRO A 49 -7.37 -10.54 8.70
C PRO A 49 -5.91 -10.39 8.28
N TYR A 50 -5.25 -9.40 8.88
CA TYR A 50 -3.81 -9.21 8.75
C TYR A 50 -3.03 -10.49 9.08
N GLY A 51 -2.04 -10.82 8.25
CA GLY A 51 -1.17 -11.98 8.45
C GLY A 51 -0.79 -12.65 7.13
N PRO A 52 -0.50 -13.95 7.13
CA PRO A 52 -0.08 -14.68 5.92
C PRO A 52 -1.05 -14.56 4.74
N ARG A 53 -2.35 -14.41 5.00
CA ARG A 53 -3.38 -14.19 3.96
C ARG A 53 -3.19 -12.90 3.16
N CYS A 54 -2.43 -11.94 3.66
CA CYS A 54 -2.06 -10.76 2.88
C CYS A 54 -1.23 -11.09 1.63
N TYR A 55 -0.54 -12.24 1.62
CA TYR A 55 0.33 -12.69 0.52
C TYR A 55 -0.22 -13.89 -0.26
N ALA A 56 -1.37 -14.43 0.16
CA ALA A 56 -2.07 -15.48 -0.59
C ALA A 56 -2.81 -14.90 -1.80
N ASP A 57 -3.26 -15.77 -2.70
CA ASP A 57 -4.11 -15.39 -3.83
C ASP A 57 -5.36 -14.65 -3.34
N GLY A 58 -5.62 -13.47 -3.92
CA GLY A 58 -6.68 -12.57 -3.45
C GLY A 58 -6.36 -11.85 -2.14
N GLY A 59 -5.09 -11.80 -1.73
CA GLY A 59 -4.60 -11.02 -0.59
C GLY A 59 -4.26 -9.57 -0.92
N CYS A 60 -3.80 -8.82 0.09
CA CYS A 60 -3.34 -7.42 -0.09
C CYS A 60 -2.26 -7.28 -1.16
N ALA A 61 -1.30 -8.21 -1.25
CA ALA A 61 -0.23 -8.14 -2.24
C ALA A 61 -0.78 -8.18 -3.68
N ASP A 62 -1.81 -8.99 -3.94
CA ASP A 62 -2.46 -9.05 -5.24
C ASP A 62 -3.21 -7.76 -5.58
N VAL A 63 -3.84 -7.13 -4.58
CA VAL A 63 -4.45 -5.80 -4.77
C VAL A 63 -3.39 -4.80 -5.24
N LEU A 64 -2.23 -4.77 -4.59
CA LEU A 64 -1.15 -3.84 -4.95
C LEU A 64 -0.59 -4.11 -6.35
N ARG A 65 -0.43 -5.38 -6.74
CA ARG A 65 -0.04 -5.75 -8.12
C ARG A 65 -1.07 -5.30 -9.14
N ARG A 66 -2.36 -5.57 -8.88
CA ARG A 66 -3.45 -5.16 -9.79
C ARG A 66 -3.52 -3.66 -9.95
N VAL A 67 -3.34 -2.89 -8.87
CA VAL A 67 -3.30 -1.43 -8.94
C VAL A 67 -2.08 -0.95 -9.72
N SER A 68 -0.91 -1.52 -9.44
CA SER A 68 0.34 -1.18 -10.14
C SER A 68 0.25 -1.40 -11.64
N ALA A 69 -0.32 -2.52 -12.09
CA ALA A 69 -0.49 -2.83 -13.50
C ALA A 69 -1.40 -1.82 -14.26
N GLN A 70 -2.17 -1.00 -13.54
CA GLN A 70 -3.03 0.04 -14.12
C GLN A 70 -2.38 1.43 -14.12
N ILE A 71 -1.18 1.57 -13.58
CA ILE A 71 -0.46 2.84 -13.44
C ILE A 71 0.86 2.69 -14.19
N ASP A 72 1.03 3.42 -15.29
CA ASP A 72 2.35 3.54 -15.91
C ASP A 72 3.23 4.42 -15.01
N ALA A 73 4.14 3.82 -14.25
CA ALA A 73 4.94 4.57 -13.28
C ALA A 73 5.93 5.56 -13.93
N ARG A 74 6.20 5.41 -15.24
CA ARG A 74 7.03 6.34 -16.02
C ARG A 74 6.47 7.76 -16.09
N GLN A 75 5.17 7.91 -15.81
CA GLN A 75 4.54 9.24 -15.72
C GLN A 75 5.04 10.06 -14.52
N PHE A 76 5.60 9.41 -13.49
CA PHE A 76 6.15 10.07 -12.30
C PHE A 76 7.66 10.29 -12.41
N ASP A 77 8.36 9.34 -13.05
CA ASP A 77 9.79 9.42 -13.34
C ASP A 77 10.08 8.52 -14.55
N GLY A 78 10.68 9.09 -15.61
CA GLY A 78 10.94 8.36 -16.86
C GLY A 78 11.84 7.14 -16.70
N ASP A 79 12.63 7.07 -15.62
CA ASP A 79 13.50 5.94 -15.31
C ASP A 79 12.77 4.81 -14.58
N PHE A 80 11.54 5.00 -14.10
CA PHE A 80 10.80 3.93 -13.44
C PHE A 80 10.44 2.80 -14.42
N PRO A 81 10.33 1.53 -13.94
CA PRO A 81 9.69 0.50 -14.74
C PRO A 81 8.22 0.86 -14.96
N PRO A 82 7.61 0.51 -16.10
CA PRO A 82 6.21 0.83 -16.37
C PRO A 82 5.27 0.25 -15.31
N ASP A 83 5.49 -1.00 -14.89
CA ASP A 83 4.83 -1.63 -13.75
C ASP A 83 5.78 -1.59 -12.53
N PHE A 84 5.37 -0.88 -11.48
CA PHE A 84 6.22 -0.64 -10.30
C PHE A 84 5.45 -0.85 -8.98
N PRO A 85 5.18 -2.10 -8.58
CA PRO A 85 4.32 -2.37 -7.42
C PRO A 85 4.93 -1.89 -6.11
N ARG A 86 6.27 -1.85 -6.04
CA ARG A 86 6.97 -1.28 -4.89
C ARG A 86 6.70 0.22 -4.73
N PHE A 87 6.56 0.97 -5.82
CA PHE A 87 6.22 2.39 -5.77
C PHE A 87 4.82 2.60 -5.18
N VAL A 88 3.82 1.84 -5.64
CA VAL A 88 2.44 1.87 -5.09
C VAL A 88 2.43 1.52 -3.61
N GLN A 89 3.11 0.44 -3.23
CA GLN A 89 3.20 0.01 -1.84
C GLN A 89 3.90 1.06 -0.96
N HIS A 90 4.98 1.68 -1.46
CA HIS A 90 5.68 2.75 -0.76
C HIS A 90 4.80 3.99 -0.59
N ALA A 91 4.05 4.40 -1.62
CA ALA A 91 3.15 5.54 -1.54
C ALA A 91 2.06 5.33 -0.48
N LEU A 92 1.44 4.14 -0.43
CA LEU A 92 0.46 3.81 0.60
C LEU A 92 1.08 3.78 1.99
N TRP A 93 2.25 3.15 2.14
CA TRP A 93 2.96 3.14 3.41
C TRP A 93 3.29 4.56 3.86
N HIS A 94 3.88 5.38 2.99
CA HIS A 94 4.26 6.77 3.29
C HIS A 94 3.06 7.63 3.68
N TYR A 95 1.90 7.43 3.05
CA TYR A 95 0.66 8.11 3.42
C TYR A 95 0.19 7.78 4.84
N CYS A 96 0.46 6.55 5.30
CA CYS A 96 0.01 6.06 6.60
C CYS A 96 1.07 6.22 7.70
N ALA A 97 2.35 6.11 7.38
CA ALA A 97 3.41 6.01 8.38
C ALA A 97 3.58 7.32 9.16
N ALA A 98 3.91 7.21 10.46
CA ALA A 98 4.07 8.36 11.33
C ALA A 98 5.30 9.22 10.96
N ASP A 99 6.34 8.57 10.43
CA ASP A 99 7.53 9.17 9.81
C ASP A 99 7.32 9.54 8.33
N GLY A 100 6.12 9.32 7.79
CA GLY A 100 5.68 9.79 6.48
C GLY A 100 4.72 10.97 6.60
N LEU A 101 3.58 10.88 5.92
CA LEU A 101 2.53 11.92 5.96
C LEU A 101 1.63 11.82 7.20
N ASN A 102 1.72 10.73 7.96
CA ASN A 102 0.99 10.53 9.22
C ASN A 102 -0.53 10.78 9.08
N VAL A 103 -1.19 10.27 8.02
CA VAL A 103 -2.61 10.53 7.77
C VAL A 103 -3.49 9.34 8.20
N CYS A 104 -3.40 8.20 7.51
CA CYS A 104 -4.30 7.07 7.73
C CYS A 104 -3.75 6.06 8.75
N ASN A 105 -3.64 6.46 10.02
CA ASN A 105 -3.07 5.62 11.08
C ASN A 105 -3.75 5.81 12.44
N GLY A 106 -3.33 4.99 13.41
CA GLY A 106 -3.85 5.02 14.77
C GLY A 106 -3.46 6.25 15.59
N ASN A 107 -2.59 7.14 15.10
CA ASN A 107 -2.32 8.42 15.76
C ASN A 107 -3.47 9.43 15.50
N ASN A 108 -4.17 9.27 14.37
CA ASN A 108 -5.18 10.23 13.91
C ASN A 108 -6.60 9.65 13.87
N ILE A 109 -6.74 8.32 13.93
CA ILE A 109 -8.02 7.64 13.73
C ILE A 109 -8.31 6.73 14.92
N ASP A 110 -9.52 6.88 15.49
CA ASP A 110 -10.07 5.92 16.45
C ASP A 110 -10.70 4.72 15.71
N ASP A 111 -9.99 3.59 15.72
CA ASP A 111 -10.38 2.37 15.03
C ASP A 111 -11.69 1.71 15.53
N ARG A 112 -12.30 2.22 16.60
CA ARG A 112 -13.59 1.74 17.13
C ARG A 112 -14.81 2.41 16.49
N LYS A 113 -14.61 3.44 15.66
CA LYS A 113 -15.67 4.21 15.01
C LYS A 113 -15.32 4.50 13.54
N SER A 114 -16.31 5.01 12.81
CA SER A 114 -16.07 5.54 11.47
C SER A 114 -15.06 6.69 11.51
N CYS A 115 -14.16 6.74 10.54
CA CYS A 115 -13.16 7.79 10.44
C CYS A 115 -13.80 9.16 10.19
N ASP A 116 -13.38 10.17 10.95
CA ASP A 116 -13.85 11.57 10.91
C ASP A 116 -12.79 12.55 10.39
N LEU A 117 -11.64 12.05 9.90
CA LEU A 117 -10.56 12.87 9.36
C LEU A 117 -10.91 13.46 7.98
N SER A 118 -11.58 14.61 8.00
CA SER A 118 -12.10 15.29 6.81
C SER A 118 -11.01 15.81 5.85
N SER A 119 -9.79 16.05 6.34
CA SER A 119 -8.64 16.49 5.54
C SER A 119 -7.96 15.37 4.73
N CYS A 120 -8.36 14.11 4.92
CA CYS A 120 -7.80 12.97 4.20
C CYS A 120 -8.14 13.05 2.69
N ILE A 121 -7.13 12.93 1.82
CA ILE A 121 -7.30 13.15 0.36
C ILE A 121 -8.25 12.13 -0.29
N VAL A 122 -8.40 10.95 0.31
CA VAL A 122 -9.33 9.91 -0.16
C VAL A 122 -10.64 9.89 0.63
N HIS A 123 -10.90 10.87 1.49
CA HIS A 123 -12.05 10.87 2.42
C HIS A 123 -13.39 10.68 1.70
N SER A 124 -13.61 11.35 0.56
CA SER A 124 -14.85 11.26 -0.22
C SER A 124 -15.12 9.85 -0.76
N ASN A 125 -14.06 9.12 -1.14
CA ASN A 125 -14.15 7.79 -1.76
C ASN A 125 -13.90 6.64 -0.76
N CYS A 126 -13.49 6.97 0.46
CA CYS A 126 -13.19 6.01 1.53
C CYS A 126 -14.48 5.52 2.21
N ALA A 127 -14.61 4.20 2.41
CA ALA A 127 -15.70 3.60 3.17
C ALA A 127 -15.63 3.88 4.69
N LYS A 128 -14.49 4.40 5.18
CA LYS A 128 -14.27 4.81 6.59
C LYS A 128 -14.51 3.68 7.59
N LYS A 129 -14.25 2.43 7.20
CA LYS A 129 -14.55 1.27 8.05
C LYS A 129 -13.76 1.32 9.35
N ALA A 130 -14.45 1.10 10.47
CA ALA A 130 -13.83 0.80 11.76
C ALA A 130 -13.07 -0.53 11.67
N LEU A 131 -11.91 -0.63 12.33
CA LEU A 131 -11.10 -1.86 12.37
C LEU A 131 -11.40 -2.75 13.57
N LYS A 132 -11.93 -2.15 14.65
CA LYS A 132 -12.35 -2.86 15.86
C LYS A 132 -13.86 -2.76 15.96
N LEU A 133 -14.52 -3.92 16.01
CA LEU A 133 -15.93 -3.97 16.40
C LEU A 133 -16.01 -3.62 17.90
N GLN A 134 -17.02 -2.83 18.27
CA GLN A 134 -17.36 -2.52 19.66
C GLN A 134 -17.95 -3.76 20.34
#